data_AF-A0A7S3UE58-F1
#
_entry.id   AF-A0A7S3UE58-F1
#
_cell.length_a   1.000
_cell.length_b   1.000
_cell.length_c   1.000
_cell.angle_alpha   90.00
_cell.angle_beta   90.00
_cell.angle_gamma   90.00
#
_symmetry.space_group_name_H-M   'P 1'
#
loop_
_entity.id
_entity.type
_entity.pdbx_description
1 polymer ?
#
loop_
_entity_poly.entity_id
_entity_poly.type
_entity_poly.pdbx_seq_one_letter_code
_entity_poly.pdbx_strand_id
1 'polypeptide(L)'
;MAALGRTATLGSSSRTQFARGAGMARLEASGRGSLARGTAGSTPPVQMSRRCDLTGKKANNGYAVSFSHRRSKKLQQANLQWKRVFWAKENRFVRLKLSTKAIKTLERNGLDAMAKEAGLDLYALPYQDASPARQEYVAKHPGSPKAKNPRAMKESTRQEKLKAALSN
;
A
#
# COMPACT_ATOMS: atom_id res chain seq x y z
N MET A 1 15.88 55.74 56.16
CA MET A 1 15.37 57.12 55.99
C MET A 1 14.77 57.26 54.60
N ALA A 2 13.54 57.79 54.54
CA ALA A 2 12.77 58.29 53.38
C ALA A 2 12.49 57.29 52.22
N ALA A 3 11.30 56.73 51.99
CA ALA A 3 9.94 57.26 51.79
C ALA A 3 9.62 57.76 50.35
N LEU A 4 8.62 57.06 49.76
CA LEU A 4 7.51 57.56 48.94
C LEU A 4 7.74 58.12 47.52
N GLY A 5 6.90 57.64 46.58
CA GLY A 5 6.62 58.31 45.30
C GLY A 5 5.81 57.49 44.29
N ARG A 6 4.49 57.37 44.50
CA ARG A 6 3.51 56.90 43.49
C ARG A 6 3.22 58.04 42.51
N THR A 7 3.08 57.76 41.22
CA THR A 7 2.11 58.48 40.36
C THR A 7 1.53 57.54 39.31
N ALA A 8 0.20 57.39 39.36
CA ALA A 8 -0.62 56.76 38.36
C ALA A 8 -1.02 57.79 37.29
N THR A 9 -1.16 57.37 36.03
CA THR A 9 -1.97 58.08 35.03
C THR A 9 -2.89 57.09 34.33
N LEU A 10 -4.19 57.36 34.46
CA LEU A 10 -5.31 56.75 33.76
C LEU A 10 -5.44 57.31 32.33
N GLY A 11 -5.90 56.48 31.40
CA GLY A 11 -6.47 56.84 30.10
C GLY A 11 -6.96 55.57 29.41
N SER A 12 -8.23 55.16 29.59
CA SER A 12 -9.48 55.63 28.98
C SER A 12 -9.66 55.31 27.49
N SER A 13 -10.62 54.41 27.23
CA SER A 13 -11.51 54.26 26.04
C SER A 13 -10.86 54.08 24.65
N SER A 14 -11.19 53.07 23.85
CA SER A 14 -12.52 52.79 23.27
C SER A 14 -12.56 51.32 22.77
N ARG A 15 -13.51 50.48 23.19
CA ARG A 15 -14.85 50.27 22.63
C ARG A 15 -14.91 50.20 21.10
N THR A 16 -14.86 48.98 20.55
CA THR A 16 -15.79 48.55 19.49
C THR A 16 -15.99 47.04 19.53
N GLN A 17 -17.25 46.69 19.75
CA GLN A 17 -17.82 45.36 19.65
C GLN A 17 -17.95 44.99 18.18
N PHE A 18 -17.71 43.74 17.78
CA PHE A 18 -18.51 43.13 16.72
C PHE A 18 -18.87 41.70 17.07
N ALA A 19 -20.16 41.43 16.83
CA ALA A 19 -20.98 40.42 17.42
C ALA A 19 -20.73 39.00 16.89
N ARG A 20 -21.06 38.05 17.76
CA ARG A 20 -21.48 36.70 17.41
C ARG A 20 -22.73 36.77 16.52
N GLY A 21 -22.65 36.16 15.34
CA GLY A 21 -23.81 35.88 14.50
C GLY A 21 -23.94 34.38 14.28
N ALA A 22 -24.82 33.75 15.09
CA ALA A 22 -25.34 32.44 14.79
C ALA A 22 -26.38 32.57 13.66
N GLY A 23 -26.23 31.78 12.60
CA GLY A 23 -27.16 31.71 11.49
C GLY A 23 -27.19 30.29 10.95
N MET A 24 -28.22 29.55 11.37
CA MET A 24 -28.57 28.26 10.77
C MET A 24 -28.98 28.46 9.31
N ALA A 25 -28.38 27.70 8.41
CA ALA A 25 -28.99 27.35 7.14
C ALA A 25 -28.63 25.90 6.81
N ARG A 26 -29.63 25.05 7.00
CA ARG A 26 -29.71 23.65 6.61
C ARG A 26 -29.87 23.61 5.09
N LEU A 27 -28.90 23.07 4.37
CA LEU A 27 -29.06 22.67 2.97
C LEU A 27 -28.80 21.18 2.87
N GLU A 28 -29.87 20.47 2.52
CA GLU A 28 -29.86 19.05 2.23
C GLU A 28 -28.98 18.76 1.02
N ALA A 29 -27.90 18.00 1.23
CA ALA A 29 -27.19 17.33 0.16
C ALA A 29 -27.67 15.87 0.10
N SER A 30 -28.87 15.67 -0.45
CA SER A 30 -29.26 14.38 -1.00
C SER A 30 -28.35 14.07 -2.19
N GLY A 31 -27.49 13.05 -2.05
CA GLY A 31 -26.73 12.50 -3.17
C GLY A 31 -25.22 12.54 -3.01
N ARG A 32 -24.68 11.68 -2.13
CA ARG A 32 -23.36 11.06 -2.38
C ARG A 32 -23.53 9.56 -2.36
N GLY A 33 -23.68 9.01 -3.55
CA GLY A 33 -23.61 7.58 -3.76
C GLY A 33 -22.24 7.04 -3.35
N SER A 34 -22.30 5.78 -2.90
CA SER A 34 -21.37 4.72 -3.32
C SER A 34 -19.87 5.00 -3.09
N LEU A 35 -19.35 4.73 -1.89
CA LEU A 35 -17.99 4.22 -1.70
C LEU A 35 -17.90 3.38 -0.40
N ALA A 36 -18.47 2.18 -0.40
CA ALA A 36 -18.10 1.14 0.57
C ALA A 36 -18.35 -0.25 -0.04
N ARG A 37 -17.64 -0.55 -1.13
CA ARG A 37 -17.41 -1.94 -1.55
C ARG A 37 -15.92 -2.10 -1.82
N GLY A 38 -15.28 -2.84 -0.93
CA GLY A 38 -13.83 -3.01 -0.83
C GLY A 38 -13.49 -2.93 0.65
N THR A 39 -13.38 -4.04 1.36
CA THR A 39 -12.15 -4.84 1.33
C THR A 39 -12.43 -6.35 1.42
N ALA A 40 -12.38 -7.08 0.30
CA ALA A 40 -12.11 -8.51 0.30
C ALA A 40 -10.80 -8.68 -0.46
N GLY A 41 -9.70 -8.85 0.28
CA GLY A 41 -8.34 -8.89 -0.24
C GLY A 41 -7.38 -8.04 0.59
N SER A 42 -7.25 -8.33 1.87
CA SER A 42 -6.11 -7.86 2.67
C SER A 42 -4.85 -8.65 2.29
N THR A 43 -4.47 -8.61 1.01
CA THR A 43 -3.13 -9.02 0.62
C THR A 43 -2.21 -7.91 1.11
N PRO A 44 -1.25 -8.17 2.01
CA PRO A 44 -0.34 -7.12 2.42
C PRO A 44 0.35 -6.60 1.16
N PRO A 45 0.30 -5.28 0.88
CA PRO A 45 1.19 -4.73 -0.12
C PRO A 45 2.58 -5.05 0.39
N VAL A 46 3.36 -5.80 -0.39
CA VAL A 46 4.79 -6.10 -0.16
C VAL A 46 5.40 -4.95 0.63
N GLN A 47 5.61 -5.17 1.93
CA GLN A 47 5.79 -4.12 2.92
C GLN A 47 6.87 -3.15 2.42
N MET A 48 6.50 -1.93 2.00
CA MET A 48 7.43 -1.05 1.27
C MET A 48 8.63 -0.59 2.12
N SER A 49 8.59 -0.86 3.42
CA SER A 49 9.67 -0.58 4.37
C SER A 49 11.03 -1.01 3.81
N ARG A 50 12.10 -0.25 4.13
CA ARG A 50 13.48 -0.56 3.69
C ARG A 50 14.05 -1.71 4.52
N ARG A 51 13.46 -2.89 4.37
CA ARG A 51 13.86 -4.15 5.00
C ARG A 51 13.94 -5.24 3.94
N CYS A 52 14.77 -6.25 4.20
CA CYS A 52 14.79 -7.46 3.38
C CYS A 52 13.61 -8.35 3.77
N ASP A 53 12.87 -8.87 2.80
CA ASP A 53 11.70 -9.70 3.06
C ASP A 53 12.09 -11.01 3.77
N LEU A 54 13.11 -11.72 3.27
CA LEU A 54 13.54 -13.01 3.84
C LEU A 54 14.29 -12.88 5.17
N THR A 55 15.25 -11.95 5.26
CA THR A 55 16.19 -11.91 6.40
C THR A 55 15.90 -10.79 7.40
N GLY A 56 14.92 -9.92 7.12
CA GLY A 56 14.57 -8.79 7.99
C GLY A 56 15.64 -7.71 8.12
N LYS A 57 16.76 -7.79 7.37
CA LYS A 57 17.88 -6.84 7.46
C LYS A 57 17.41 -5.41 7.24
N LYS A 58 17.71 -4.56 8.22
CA LYS A 58 17.34 -3.13 8.27
C LYS A 58 18.59 -2.25 8.27
N ALA A 59 18.37 -0.95 8.08
CA ALA A 59 19.45 0.03 8.20
C ALA A 59 20.07 0.00 9.60
N ASN A 60 21.38 0.21 9.66
CA ASN A 60 22.13 0.38 10.89
C ASN A 60 22.33 1.88 11.20
N ASN A 61 22.31 2.23 12.48
CA ASN A 61 22.67 3.57 12.92
C ASN A 61 24.20 3.66 13.01
N GLY A 62 24.80 4.62 12.31
CA GLY A 62 26.23 4.83 12.33
C GLY A 62 26.60 6.30 12.39
N TYR A 63 27.90 6.56 12.32
CA TYR A 63 28.46 7.90 12.24
C TYR A 63 29.34 8.03 10.99
N ALA A 64 29.36 9.22 10.41
CA ALA A 64 30.46 9.65 9.56
C ALA A 64 31.44 10.44 10.44
N VAL A 65 32.71 10.07 10.41
CA VAL A 65 33.78 10.68 11.21
C VAL A 65 34.67 11.49 10.29
N SER A 66 34.84 12.79 10.58
CA SER A 66 35.79 13.63 9.84
C SER A 66 37.24 13.36 10.28
N PHE A 67 38.21 13.87 9.52
CA PHE A 67 39.62 13.86 9.90
C PHE A 67 39.85 14.46 11.30
N SER A 68 39.13 15.54 11.61
CA SER A 68 39.09 16.20 12.92
C SER A 68 38.24 15.49 13.99
N HIS A 69 37.88 14.21 13.78
CA HIS A 69 37.08 13.39 14.70
C HIS A 69 35.68 13.92 15.04
N ARG A 70 35.13 14.84 14.23
CA ARG A 70 33.73 15.27 14.39
C ARG A 70 32.81 14.17 13.88
N ARG A 71 31.83 13.77 14.69
CA ARG A 71 30.91 12.67 14.40
C ARG A 71 29.54 13.22 14.00
N SER A 72 29.10 12.93 12.78
CA SER A 72 27.74 13.22 12.33
C SER A 72 26.93 11.93 12.21
N LYS A 73 25.68 11.94 12.69
CA LYS A 73 24.79 10.76 12.64
C LYS A 73 24.44 10.46 11.19
N LYS A 74 24.56 9.19 10.77
CA LYS A 74 24.18 8.71 9.43
C LYS A 74 23.55 7.33 9.52
N LEU A 75 22.51 7.09 8.72
CA LEU A 75 21.94 5.77 8.55
C LEU A 75 22.70 4.99 7.47
N GLN A 76 23.27 3.84 7.83
CA GLN A 76 23.88 2.88 6.90
C GLN A 76 22.77 1.97 6.36
N GLN A 77 22.37 2.21 5.11
CA GLN A 77 21.29 1.45 4.48
C GLN A 77 21.73 0.02 4.14
N ALA A 78 20.80 -0.93 4.23
CA ALA A 78 21.01 -2.26 3.69
C ALA A 78 21.04 -2.20 2.14
N ASN A 79 21.93 -2.97 1.51
CA ASN A 79 21.96 -3.11 0.05
C ASN A 79 20.79 -4.01 -0.39
N LEU A 80 19.63 -3.39 -0.60
CA LEU A 80 18.37 -4.01 -0.97
C LEU A 80 18.15 -3.86 -2.47
N GLN A 81 17.79 -4.96 -3.13
CA GLN A 81 17.57 -5.04 -4.56
C GLN A 81 16.24 -5.75 -4.85
N TRP A 82 15.51 -5.26 -5.84
CA TRP A 82 14.34 -5.95 -6.36
C TRP A 82 14.80 -7.07 -7.29
N LYS A 83 14.49 -8.31 -6.93
CA LYS A 83 14.86 -9.48 -7.71
C LYS A 83 13.68 -10.44 -7.83
N ARG A 84 13.67 -11.14 -8.97
CA ARG A 84 12.76 -12.24 -9.23
C ARG A 84 13.47 -13.53 -8.85
N VAL A 85 12.86 -14.30 -7.97
CA VAL A 85 13.38 -15.61 -7.56
C VAL A 85 12.48 -16.68 -8.14
N PHE A 86 13.08 -17.70 -8.75
CA PHE A 86 12.35 -18.84 -9.27
C PHE A 86 11.90 -19.76 -8.13
N TRP A 87 10.64 -20.19 -8.18
CA TRP A 87 10.07 -21.14 -7.24
C TRP A 87 9.66 -22.42 -7.97
N ALA A 88 10.35 -23.51 -7.64
CA ALA A 88 10.20 -24.79 -8.34
C ALA A 88 8.82 -25.42 -8.16
N LYS A 89 8.20 -25.28 -6.98
CA LYS A 89 6.94 -25.96 -6.63
C LYS A 89 5.77 -25.56 -7.53
N GLU A 90 5.64 -24.27 -7.82
CA GLU A 90 4.54 -23.72 -8.62
C GLU A 90 5.02 -23.23 -10.00
N ASN A 91 6.28 -23.54 -10.36
CA ASN A 91 6.93 -23.13 -11.60
C ASN A 91 6.66 -21.64 -11.96
N ARG A 92 6.98 -20.74 -11.02
CA ARG A 92 6.74 -19.30 -11.18
C ARG A 92 7.85 -18.47 -10.55
N PHE A 93 7.97 -17.23 -10.98
CA PHE A 93 8.90 -16.25 -10.42
C PHE A 93 8.20 -15.39 -9.37
N VAL A 94 8.71 -15.36 -8.15
CA VAL A 94 8.23 -14.47 -7.09
C VAL A 94 9.08 -13.20 -7.06
N ARG A 95 8.45 -12.02 -7.00
CA ARG A 95 9.16 -10.73 -6.93
C ARG A 95 9.36 -10.32 -5.48
N LEU A 96 10.62 -10.26 -5.04
CA LEU A 96 11.02 -9.97 -3.65
C LEU A 96 11.99 -8.80 -3.57
N LYS A 97 12.00 -8.10 -2.43
CA LYS A 97 13.05 -7.14 -2.05
C LYS A 97 14.08 -7.87 -1.19
N LEU A 98 15.23 -8.16 -1.79
CA LEU A 98 16.27 -9.00 -1.19
C LEU A 98 17.52 -8.20 -0.87
N SER A 99 18.17 -8.54 0.24
CA SER A 99 19.55 -8.10 0.48
C SER A 99 20.53 -8.96 -0.32
N THR A 100 21.68 -8.42 -0.69
CA THR A 100 22.72 -9.18 -1.42
C THR A 100 23.18 -10.43 -0.67
N LYS A 101 23.24 -10.36 0.67
CA LYS A 101 23.52 -11.52 1.51
C LYS A 101 22.40 -12.56 1.48
N ALA A 102 21.13 -12.12 1.38
CA ALA A 102 20.00 -13.02 1.24
C ALA A 102 20.02 -13.76 -0.10
N ILE A 103 20.49 -13.13 -1.18
CA ILE A 103 20.67 -13.80 -2.49
C ILE A 103 21.67 -14.96 -2.35
N LYS A 104 22.83 -14.72 -1.73
CA LYS A 104 23.84 -15.78 -1.48
C LYS A 104 23.34 -16.90 -0.56
N THR A 105 22.44 -16.62 0.38
CA THR A 105 21.87 -17.67 1.24
C THR A 105 20.77 -18.44 0.52
N LEU A 106 20.01 -17.77 -0.35
CA LEU A 106 18.98 -18.40 -1.17
C LEU A 106 19.55 -19.47 -2.09
N GLU A 107 20.70 -19.21 -2.69
CA GLU A 107 21.41 -20.20 -3.53
C GLU A 107 21.84 -21.45 -2.75
N ARG A 108 22.03 -21.35 -1.43
CA ARG A 108 22.51 -22.46 -0.58
C ARG A 108 21.39 -23.24 0.09
N ASN A 109 20.41 -22.54 0.66
CA ASN A 109 19.37 -23.15 1.49
C ASN A 109 18.05 -23.33 0.72
N GLY A 110 17.88 -22.66 -0.43
CA GLY A 110 16.64 -22.62 -1.19
C GLY A 110 15.63 -21.59 -0.66
N LEU A 111 14.59 -21.36 -1.47
CA LEU A 111 13.55 -20.36 -1.18
C LEU A 111 12.57 -20.84 -0.09
N ASP A 112 12.19 -22.12 -0.10
CA ASP A 112 11.15 -22.66 0.79
C ASP A 112 11.57 -22.65 2.27
N ALA A 113 12.81 -23.02 2.56
CA ALA A 113 13.35 -23.00 3.92
C ALA A 113 13.37 -21.57 4.49
N MET A 114 13.93 -20.64 3.71
CA MET A 114 14.01 -19.22 4.07
C MET A 114 12.64 -18.56 4.22
N ALA A 115 11.66 -18.92 3.38
CA ALA A 115 10.31 -18.38 3.48
C ALA A 115 9.60 -18.84 4.76
N LYS A 116 9.80 -20.10 5.16
CA LYS A 116 9.27 -20.63 6.43
C LYS A 116 9.89 -19.93 7.64
N GLU A 117 11.21 -19.76 7.64
CA GLU A 117 11.93 -19.02 8.71
C GLU A 117 11.44 -17.58 8.83
N ALA A 118 11.15 -16.93 7.70
CA ALA A 118 10.67 -15.55 7.65
C ALA A 118 9.15 -15.42 7.95
N GLY A 119 8.41 -16.52 7.99
CA GLY A 119 6.95 -16.52 8.12
C GLY A 119 6.23 -15.87 6.92
N LEU A 120 6.77 -16.05 5.71
CA LEU A 120 6.24 -15.45 4.49
C LEU A 120 5.40 -16.42 3.67
N ASP A 121 4.19 -16.00 3.33
CA ASP A 121 3.31 -16.73 2.42
C ASP A 121 3.67 -16.44 0.96
N LEU A 122 4.39 -17.38 0.33
CA LEU A 122 4.78 -17.30 -1.08
C LEU A 122 3.59 -17.26 -2.06
N TYR A 123 2.39 -17.66 -1.61
CA TYR A 123 1.17 -17.64 -2.41
C TYR A 123 0.54 -16.25 -2.55
N ALA A 124 0.73 -15.39 -1.56
CA ALA A 124 0.15 -14.05 -1.54
C ALA A 124 1.01 -13.01 -2.30
N LEU A 125 2.27 -13.35 -2.58
CA LEU A 125 3.22 -12.41 -3.18
C LEU A 125 3.01 -12.21 -4.69
N PRO A 126 3.36 -11.02 -5.22
CA PRO A 126 3.34 -10.77 -6.65
C PRO A 126 4.27 -11.74 -7.38
N TYR A 127 3.72 -12.47 -8.35
CA TYR A 127 4.45 -13.45 -9.13
C TYR A 127 4.32 -13.18 -10.64
N GLN A 128 5.24 -13.77 -11.40
CA GLN A 128 5.17 -13.87 -12.85
C GLN A 128 5.21 -15.35 -13.21
N ASP A 129 4.23 -15.80 -13.99
CA ASP A 129 4.12 -17.20 -14.42
C ASP A 129 5.29 -17.61 -15.31
N ALA A 130 5.93 -18.74 -15.02
CA ALA A 130 6.97 -19.32 -15.87
C ALA A 130 6.43 -20.45 -16.77
N SER A 131 5.21 -20.95 -16.52
CA SER A 131 4.62 -22.05 -17.29
C SER A 131 4.06 -21.58 -18.65
N PRO A 132 4.53 -22.14 -19.78
CA PRO A 132 4.07 -21.74 -21.12
C PRO A 132 2.58 -22.04 -21.33
N ALA A 133 2.07 -23.17 -20.82
CA ALA A 133 0.66 -23.53 -20.94
C ALA A 133 -0.29 -22.51 -20.28
N ARG A 134 0.13 -21.89 -19.17
CA ARG A 134 -0.67 -20.86 -18.50
C ARG A 134 -0.58 -19.52 -19.22
N GLN A 135 0.59 -19.17 -19.74
CA GLN A 135 0.76 -17.96 -20.56
C GLN A 135 -0.12 -18.03 -21.82
N GLU A 136 -0.16 -19.19 -22.48
CA GLU A 136 -1.08 -19.44 -23.59
C GLU A 136 -2.54 -19.35 -23.18
N TYR A 137 -2.91 -19.92 -22.02
CA TYR A 137 -4.27 -19.85 -21.53
C TYR A 137 -4.71 -18.40 -21.26
N VAL A 138 -3.86 -17.60 -20.61
CA VAL A 138 -4.11 -16.17 -20.33
C VAL A 138 -4.15 -15.36 -21.63
N ALA A 139 -3.29 -15.67 -22.60
CA ALA A 139 -3.32 -15.04 -23.92
C ALA A 139 -4.61 -15.37 -24.70
N LYS A 140 -5.08 -16.63 -24.61
CA LYS A 140 -6.35 -17.09 -25.20
C LYS A 140 -7.58 -16.48 -24.49
N HIS A 141 -7.46 -16.12 -23.21
CA HIS A 141 -8.54 -15.57 -22.38
C HIS A 141 -8.08 -14.27 -21.70
N PRO A 142 -7.98 -13.14 -22.44
CA PRO A 142 -7.55 -11.87 -21.88
C PRO A 142 -8.65 -11.30 -20.97
N GLY A 143 -8.43 -11.39 -19.65
CA GLY A 143 -9.29 -10.79 -18.63
C GLY A 143 -9.26 -11.59 -17.34
N SER A 144 -9.29 -10.89 -16.19
CA SER A 144 -9.54 -11.55 -14.92
C SER A 144 -10.91 -12.26 -15.01
N PRO A 145 -11.05 -13.52 -14.58
CA PRO A 145 -12.36 -14.17 -14.54
C PRO A 145 -13.29 -13.36 -13.65
N LYS A 146 -14.14 -12.55 -14.27
CA LYS A 146 -15.16 -11.77 -13.57
C LYS A 146 -16.25 -12.75 -13.13
N ALA A 147 -16.74 -12.60 -11.91
CA ALA A 147 -17.93 -13.34 -11.48
C ALA A 147 -19.06 -13.12 -12.49
N LYS A 148 -19.76 -14.20 -12.87
CA LYS A 148 -20.86 -14.13 -13.85
C LYS A 148 -21.90 -13.12 -13.35
N ASN A 149 -22.23 -12.10 -14.15
CA ASN A 149 -23.27 -11.12 -13.80
C ASN A 149 -24.66 -11.76 -14.02
N PRO A 150 -25.46 -12.04 -12.97
CA PRO A 150 -26.73 -12.74 -13.10
C PRO A 150 -27.76 -12.00 -13.95
N ARG A 151 -27.66 -10.66 -14.03
CA ARG A 151 -28.58 -9.83 -14.85
C ARG A 151 -28.32 -9.99 -16.34
N ALA A 152 -27.05 -10.00 -16.76
CA ALA A 152 -26.66 -10.17 -18.15
C ALA A 152 -27.14 -11.52 -18.73
N MET A 153 -27.12 -12.58 -17.90
CA MET A 153 -27.64 -13.91 -18.28
C MET A 153 -29.17 -13.92 -18.52
N LYS A 154 -29.93 -13.10 -17.79
CA LYS A 154 -31.38 -12.96 -17.96
C LYS A 154 -31.73 -12.12 -19.19
N GLU A 155 -30.93 -11.11 -19.52
CA GLU A 155 -31.11 -10.31 -20.73
C GLU A 155 -30.77 -11.09 -22.00
N SER A 156 -29.71 -11.92 -22.01
CA SER A 156 -29.39 -12.75 -23.17
C SER A 156 -30.49 -13.77 -23.49
N THR A 157 -31.01 -14.47 -22.47
CA THR A 157 -32.14 -15.41 -22.64
C THR A 157 -33.43 -14.71 -23.06
N ARG A 158 -33.65 -13.47 -22.62
CA ARG A 158 -34.81 -12.65 -23.04
C ARG A 158 -34.69 -12.22 -24.50
N GLN A 159 -33.49 -11.81 -24.94
CA GLN A 159 -33.23 -11.41 -26.32
C GLN A 159 -33.29 -12.59 -27.29
N GLU A 160 -32.82 -13.77 -26.90
CA GLU A 160 -32.95 -15.01 -27.68
C GLU A 160 -34.41 -15.42 -27.86
N LYS A 161 -35.23 -15.36 -26.80
CA LYS A 161 -36.67 -15.60 -26.88
C LYS A 161 -37.39 -14.60 -27.79
N LEU A 162 -37.02 -13.32 -27.73
CA LEU A 162 -37.59 -12.28 -28.61
C LEU A 162 -37.18 -12.46 -30.07
N LYS A 163 -35.93 -12.83 -30.35
CA LYS A 163 -35.47 -13.15 -31.70
C LYS A 163 -36.17 -14.38 -32.28
N ALA A 164 -36.37 -15.43 -31.47
CA ALA A 164 -37.11 -16.62 -31.88
C ALA A 164 -38.61 -16.37 -32.12
N ALA A 165 -39.20 -15.40 -31.41
CA ALA A 165 -40.59 -15.00 -31.61
C ALA A 165 -40.81 -14.12 -32.86
N LEU A 166 -39.76 -13.47 -33.36
CA LEU A 166 -39.78 -12.63 -34.57
C LEU A 166 -39.36 -13.40 -35.84
N SER A 167 -38.84 -14.62 -35.69
CA SER A 167 -38.41 -15.48 -36.80
C SER A 167 -39.43 -16.56 -37.19
N ASN A 168 -40.63 -16.54 -36.58
CA ASN A 168 -41.78 -17.37 -36.91
C ASN A 168 -42.89 -16.47 -37.48
#